data_AF-A0A7T4EG58-F1
#
_entry.id   AF-A0A7T4EG58-F1
#
_cell.length_a   1.000
_cell.length_b   1.000
_cell.length_c   1.000
_cell.angle_alpha   90.00
_cell.angle_beta   90.00
_cell.angle_gamma   90.00
#
_symmetry.space_group_name_H-M   'P 1'
#
loop_
_entity.id
_entity.type
_entity.pdbx_description
1 polymer ?
#
loop_
_entity_poly.entity_id
_entity_poly.type
_entity_poly.pdbx_seq_one_letter_code
_entity_poly.pdbx_strand_id
1 'polypeptide(L)'
;MAFDYWAVRLLPDVFAITTFGVGVIVADPRTGEAKSTFRDVRPLLHAHQNRDALVGQLSVFIEEVQQESKDRPRFPKYLDGVAENRMNEVRVEARKTIAAESIESALSLLYSTLVCGDGLTAEAGL
;
A
#
# COMPACT_ATOMS: atom_id res chain seq x y z
N MET A 1 1.54 16.50 -13.60
CA MET A 1 0.83 16.81 -12.33
C MET A 1 1.50 16.07 -11.19
N ALA A 2 1.38 16.56 -9.95
CA ALA A 2 1.93 15.87 -8.77
C ALA A 2 0.79 15.19 -7.99
N PHE A 3 1.02 13.95 -7.57
CA PHE A 3 0.09 13.13 -6.80
C PHE A 3 0.77 12.61 -5.55
N ASP A 4 0.05 12.57 -4.44
CA ASP A 4 0.50 11.91 -3.23
C ASP A 4 0.26 10.40 -3.36
N TYR A 5 1.15 9.59 -2.83
CA TYR A 5 0.98 8.14 -2.80
C TYR A 5 1.50 7.50 -1.52
N TRP A 6 0.94 6.33 -1.23
CA TRP A 6 1.35 5.42 -0.16
C TRP A 6 1.48 4.02 -0.73
N ALA A 7 2.60 3.36 -0.43
CA ALA A 7 2.78 1.95 -0.73
C ALA A 7 2.25 1.11 0.43
N VAL A 8 1.56 0.02 0.12
CA VAL A 8 1.05 -0.93 1.10
C VAL A 8 1.86 -2.20 0.98
N ARG A 9 2.41 -2.64 2.11
CA ARG A 9 3.23 -3.84 2.22
C ARG A 9 2.64 -4.82 3.22
N LEU A 10 2.92 -6.09 3.01
CA LEU A 10 2.56 -7.16 3.93
C LEU A 10 3.84 -7.78 4.52
N LEU A 11 3.87 -7.89 5.84
CA LEU A 11 4.93 -8.47 6.64
C LEU A 11 4.35 -9.69 7.37
N PRO A 12 4.58 -10.91 6.84
CA PRO A 12 4.01 -12.14 7.41
C PRO A 12 4.54 -12.49 8.80
N ASP A 13 5.68 -11.92 9.17
CA ASP A 13 6.30 -12.06 10.48
C ASP A 13 7.06 -10.75 10.77
N VAL A 14 6.85 -10.20 11.96
CA VAL A 14 7.44 -8.92 12.41
C VAL A 14 8.97 -9.00 12.49
N PHE A 15 9.52 -10.22 12.64
CA PHE A 15 10.95 -10.51 12.65
C PHE A 15 11.49 -11.00 11.29
N ALA A 16 10.63 -11.28 10.32
CA ALA A 16 11.09 -11.71 9.01
C ALA A 16 11.51 -10.52 8.15
N ILE A 17 12.61 -10.73 7.41
CA ILE A 17 13.14 -9.77 6.43
C ILE A 17 12.22 -9.70 5.19
N THR A 18 11.41 -10.74 4.95
CA THR A 18 10.56 -10.84 3.77
C THR A 18 9.36 -9.92 3.87
N THR A 19 9.36 -8.87 3.04
CA THR A 19 8.25 -7.94 2.89
C THR A 19 7.72 -7.99 1.47
N PHE A 20 6.40 -8.12 1.31
CA PHE A 20 5.74 -8.13 0.00
C PHE A 20 5.09 -6.79 -0.29
N GLY A 21 5.32 -6.22 -1.47
CA GLY A 21 4.49 -5.14 -1.99
C GLY A 21 3.12 -5.69 -2.36
N VAL A 22 2.04 -5.14 -1.78
CA VAL A 22 0.69 -5.68 -1.93
C VAL A 22 -0.33 -4.69 -2.46
N GLY A 23 -0.05 -3.39 -2.39
CA GLY A 23 -0.93 -2.39 -2.97
C GLY A 23 -0.31 -1.01 -3.02
N VAL A 24 -0.99 -0.13 -3.73
CA VAL A 24 -0.65 1.29 -3.84
C VAL A 24 -1.92 2.12 -3.75
N ILE A 25 -1.80 3.26 -3.09
CA ILE A 25 -2.87 4.25 -2.95
C ILE A 25 -2.33 5.57 -3.48
N VAL A 26 -3.09 6.25 -4.33
CA VAL A 26 -2.73 7.53 -4.94
C VAL A 26 -3.85 8.53 -4.68
N ALA A 27 -3.52 9.76 -4.32
CA ALA A 27 -4.45 10.85 -4.15
C ALA A 27 -4.01 12.10 -4.92
N ASP A 28 -4.98 12.81 -5.52
CA ASP A 28 -4.74 14.16 -6.05
C ASP A 28 -4.89 15.19 -4.91
N PRO A 29 -3.81 15.87 -4.50
CA PRO A 29 -3.88 16.84 -3.41
C PRO A 29 -4.77 18.06 -3.71
N ARG A 30 -5.15 18.29 -4.98
CA ARG A 30 -5.98 19.43 -5.39
C ARG A 30 -7.47 19.13 -5.30
N THR A 31 -7.87 17.90 -5.60
CA THR A 31 -9.30 17.50 -5.63
C THR A 31 -9.69 16.62 -4.44
N GLY A 32 -8.70 16.05 -3.73
CA GLY A 32 -8.88 15.03 -2.71
C GLY A 32 -9.37 13.69 -3.27
N GLU A 33 -9.45 13.52 -4.59
CA GLU A 33 -9.77 12.24 -5.20
C GLU A 33 -8.63 11.24 -4.92
N ALA A 34 -8.99 10.02 -4.53
CA ALA A 34 -8.05 8.96 -4.32
C ALA A 34 -8.46 7.67 -5.04
N LYS A 35 -7.46 6.92 -5.50
CA LYS A 35 -7.62 5.58 -6.10
C LYS A 35 -6.61 4.63 -5.50
N SER A 36 -6.99 3.38 -5.38
CA SER A 36 -6.13 2.33 -4.84
C SER A 36 -6.24 1.07 -5.68
N THR A 37 -5.17 0.28 -5.67
CA THR A 37 -5.17 -1.05 -6.28
C THR A 37 -4.30 -2.00 -5.47
N PHE A 38 -4.73 -3.24 -5.37
CA PHE A 38 -4.13 -4.28 -4.52
C PHE A 38 -4.03 -5.59 -5.30
N ARG A 39 -2.93 -6.33 -5.09
CA ARG A 39 -2.75 -7.66 -5.67
C ARG A 39 -3.41 -8.73 -4.82
N ASP A 40 -3.71 -9.88 -5.43
CA ASP A 40 -4.02 -11.08 -4.65
C ASP A 40 -2.74 -11.60 -3.97
N VAL A 41 -2.77 -11.67 -2.64
CA VAL A 41 -1.66 -12.13 -1.81
C VAL A 41 -1.73 -13.62 -1.48
N ARG A 42 -2.85 -14.30 -1.76
CA ARG A 42 -3.01 -15.74 -1.49
C ARG A 42 -1.92 -16.60 -2.16
N PRO A 43 -1.48 -16.32 -3.40
CA PRO A 43 -0.37 -17.07 -4.02
C PRO A 43 0.98 -16.80 -3.34
N LEU A 44 1.19 -15.59 -2.79
CA LEU A 44 2.43 -15.24 -2.07
C LEU A 44 2.54 -15.94 -0.73
N LEU A 45 1.41 -16.18 -0.08
CA LEU A 45 1.34 -16.70 1.29
C LEU A 45 1.17 -18.23 1.36
N HIS A 46 1.34 -18.95 0.26
CA HIS A 46 1.00 -20.37 0.15
C HIS A 46 1.68 -21.27 1.20
N ALA A 47 2.88 -20.91 1.67
CA ALA A 47 3.64 -21.66 2.67
C ALA A 47 3.53 -21.09 4.11
N HIS A 48 2.78 -20.01 4.32
CA HIS A 48 2.69 -19.36 5.63
C HIS A 48 1.55 -19.94 6.47
N GLN A 49 1.85 -20.31 7.72
CA GLN A 49 0.87 -20.89 8.65
C GLN A 49 -0.28 -19.91 8.98
N ASN A 50 0.00 -18.60 8.98
CA ASN A 50 -0.97 -17.54 9.31
C ASN A 50 -1.66 -16.94 8.08
N ARG A 51 -1.65 -17.64 6.94
CA ARG A 51 -2.17 -17.12 5.66
C ARG A 51 -3.56 -16.53 5.77
N ASP A 52 -4.52 -17.23 6.38
CA ASP A 52 -5.92 -16.78 6.40
C ASP A 52 -6.10 -15.53 7.27
N ALA A 53 -5.35 -15.42 8.37
CA ALA A 53 -5.34 -14.24 9.20
C ALA A 53 -4.77 -13.02 8.44
N LEU A 54 -3.64 -13.19 7.74
CA LEU A 54 -3.02 -12.12 6.95
C LEU A 54 -3.90 -11.67 5.78
N VAL A 55 -4.55 -12.62 5.09
CA VAL A 55 -5.51 -12.32 4.03
C VAL A 55 -6.70 -11.56 4.61
N GLY A 56 -7.25 -12.01 5.75
CA GLY A 56 -8.36 -11.35 6.43
C GLY A 56 -8.03 -9.92 6.85
N GLN A 57 -6.86 -9.68 7.45
CA GLN A 57 -6.40 -8.35 7.82
C GLN A 57 -6.24 -7.43 6.62
N LEU A 58 -5.63 -7.92 5.53
CA LEU A 58 -5.52 -7.13 4.30
C LEU A 58 -6.89 -6.81 3.72
N SER A 59 -7.84 -7.76 3.72
CA SER A 59 -9.21 -7.51 3.28
C SER A 59 -9.91 -6.44 4.10
N VAL A 60 -9.83 -6.50 5.43
CA VAL A 60 -10.38 -5.47 6.33
C VAL A 60 -9.76 -4.10 6.02
N PHE A 61 -8.44 -4.05 5.88
CA PHE A 61 -7.75 -2.80 5.54
C PHE A 61 -8.19 -2.23 4.17
N ILE A 62 -8.37 -3.08 3.16
CA ILE A 62 -8.88 -2.65 1.85
C ILE A 62 -10.29 -2.06 1.97
N GLU A 63 -11.15 -2.67 2.76
CA GLU A 63 -12.50 -2.15 3.02
C GLU A 63 -12.47 -0.80 3.75
N GLU A 64 -11.63 -0.65 4.78
CA GLU A 64 -11.43 0.62 5.47
C GLU A 64 -10.95 1.71 4.50
N VAL A 65 -9.94 1.41 3.67
CA VAL A 65 -9.44 2.34 2.64
C VAL A 65 -10.55 2.77 1.69
N GLN A 66 -11.39 1.84 1.22
CA GLN A 66 -12.51 2.17 0.33
C GLN A 66 -13.57 3.04 1.02
N GLN A 67 -13.84 2.80 2.30
CA GLN A 67 -14.80 3.60 3.08
C GLN A 67 -14.26 5.00 3.34
N GLU A 68 -13.04 5.12 3.86
CA GLU A 68 -12.39 6.39 4.21
C GLU A 68 -12.12 7.25 2.97
N SER A 69 -11.85 6.65 1.80
CA SER A 69 -11.65 7.39 0.54
C SER A 69 -12.87 8.20 0.09
N LYS A 70 -14.06 7.90 0.62
CA LYS A 70 -15.29 8.66 0.36
C LYS A 70 -15.24 10.03 1.05
N ASP A 71 -14.53 10.13 2.19
CA ASP A 71 -14.27 11.38 2.91
C ASP A 71 -12.94 12.01 2.43
N ARG A 72 -13.00 12.56 1.20
CA ARG A 72 -11.84 13.07 0.45
C ARG A 72 -10.90 14.00 1.23
N PRO A 73 -11.37 14.99 2.01
CA PRO A 73 -10.49 15.90 2.74
C PRO A 73 -9.73 15.23 3.90
N ARG A 74 -10.32 14.18 4.49
CA ARG A 74 -9.76 13.50 5.67
C ARG A 74 -8.87 12.32 5.29
N PHE A 75 -9.14 11.70 4.15
CA PHE A 75 -8.47 10.47 3.71
C PHE A 75 -6.94 10.52 3.75
N PRO A 76 -6.25 11.58 3.26
CA PRO A 76 -4.80 11.65 3.35
C PRO A 76 -4.26 11.66 4.80
N LYS A 77 -4.98 12.29 5.74
CA LYS A 77 -4.60 12.33 7.16
C LYS A 77 -4.80 10.99 7.85
N TYR A 78 -5.86 10.26 7.47
CA TYR A 78 -6.07 8.89 7.94
C TYR A 78 -4.87 8.01 7.53
N LEU A 79 -4.48 8.04 6.25
CA LEU A 79 -3.34 7.24 5.77
C LEU A 79 -2.01 7.60 6.43
N ASP A 80 -1.77 8.89 6.68
CA ASP A 80 -0.57 9.30 7.42
C ASP A 80 -0.57 8.71 8.84
N GLY A 81 -1.69 8.76 9.55
CA GLY A 81 -1.82 8.15 10.88
C GLY A 81 -1.63 6.63 10.86
N VAL A 82 -2.12 5.94 9.82
CA VAL A 82 -1.86 4.51 9.64
C VAL A 82 -0.38 4.24 9.37
N ALA A 83 0.29 5.09 8.56
CA ALA A 83 1.71 4.94 8.24
C ALA A 83 2.63 5.14 9.45
N GLU A 84 2.19 5.91 10.45
CA GLU A 84 2.89 6.07 11.73
C GLU A 84 2.79 4.81 12.60
N ASN A 85 1.72 4.01 12.45
CA ASN A 85 1.52 2.78 13.20
C ASN A 85 2.21 1.56 12.55
N ARG A 86 3.46 1.30 12.94
CA ARG A 86 4.31 0.26 12.35
C ARG A 86 4.14 -1.16 12.92
N MET A 87 3.25 -1.35 13.89
CA MET A 87 3.12 -2.63 14.61
C MET A 87 2.19 -3.66 13.92
N ASN A 88 1.63 -3.33 12.76
CA ASN A 88 0.72 -4.22 12.03
C ASN A 88 1.45 -5.06 10.96
N GLU A 89 0.92 -6.25 10.65
CA GLU A 89 1.39 -7.05 9.50
C GLU A 89 1.10 -6.37 8.16
N VAL A 90 0.02 -5.59 8.07
CA VAL A 90 -0.23 -4.69 6.94
C VAL A 90 0.40 -3.33 7.25
N ARG A 91 1.45 -2.97 6.52
CA ARG A 91 2.16 -1.70 6.67
C ARG A 91 1.84 -0.74 5.54
N VAL A 92 1.53 0.49 5.92
CA VAL A 92 1.44 1.62 5.00
C VAL A 92 2.76 2.39 5.11
N GLU A 93 3.44 2.60 3.97
CA GLU A 93 4.64 3.43 3.95
C GLU A 93 4.30 4.91 4.12
N ALA A 94 5.29 5.68 4.57
CA ALA A 94 5.19 7.13 4.64
C ALA A 94 4.80 7.72 3.27
N ARG A 95 3.99 8.78 3.33
CA ARG A 95 3.53 9.52 2.16
C ARG A 95 4.71 9.99 1.31
N LYS A 96 4.60 9.79 0.00
CA LYS A 96 5.55 10.26 -1.02
C LYS A 96 4.78 10.94 -2.15
N THR A 97 5.50 11.60 -3.05
CA THR A 97 4.89 12.31 -4.20
C THR A 97 5.45 11.75 -5.51
N ILE A 98 4.60 11.67 -6.53
CA ILE A 98 4.98 11.26 -7.89
C ILE A 98 4.45 12.25 -8.93
N ALA A 99 5.22 12.44 -9.99
CA ALA A 99 4.78 13.19 -11.16
C ALA A 99 4.17 12.25 -12.21
N ALA A 100 2.93 12.53 -12.63
CA ALA A 100 2.25 11.77 -13.69
C ALA A 100 1.26 12.65 -14.46
N GLU A 101 0.72 12.12 -15.55
CA GLU A 101 -0.28 12.79 -16.39
C GLU A 101 -1.69 12.71 -15.80
N SER A 102 -2.03 11.60 -15.14
CA SER A 102 -3.31 11.38 -14.45
C SER A 102 -3.13 10.49 -13.22
N ILE A 103 -4.17 10.40 -12.40
CA ILE A 103 -4.19 9.50 -11.22
C ILE A 103 -4.09 8.03 -11.64
N GLU A 104 -4.69 7.64 -12.77
CA GLU A 104 -4.62 6.29 -13.33
C GLU A 104 -3.20 5.95 -13.80
N SER A 105 -2.55 6.88 -14.50
CA SER A 105 -1.17 6.70 -14.95
C SER A 105 -0.21 6.57 -13.76
N ALA A 106 -0.39 7.39 -12.72
CA ALA A 106 0.37 7.26 -11.47
C ALA A 106 0.13 5.89 -10.80
N LEU A 107 -1.14 5.48 -10.68
CA LEU A 107 -1.53 4.23 -10.04
C LEU A 107 -0.94 3.01 -10.79
N SER A 108 -1.04 3.00 -12.11
CA SER A 108 -0.52 1.92 -12.96
C SER A 108 1.00 1.82 -12.87
N LEU A 109 1.71 2.95 -12.96
CA LEU A 109 3.17 3.01 -12.85
C LEU A 109 3.64 2.50 -11.47
N LEU A 110 3.02 2.99 -10.40
CA LEU A 110 3.36 2.60 -9.03
C LEU A 110 3.05 1.13 -8.76
N TYR A 111 1.91 0.62 -9.22
CA TYR A 111 1.56 -0.79 -9.06
C TYR A 111 2.56 -1.68 -9.80
N SER A 112 2.92 -1.35 -11.05
CA SER A 112 3.92 -2.11 -11.79
C SER A 112 5.28 -2.10 -11.10
N THR A 113 5.67 -0.98 -10.49
CA THR A 113 7.02 -0.80 -9.93
C THR A 113 7.15 -1.37 -8.52
N LEU A 114 6.14 -1.17 -7.67
CA LEU A 114 6.20 -1.45 -6.23
C LEU A 114 5.52 -2.76 -5.83
N VAL A 115 4.65 -3.30 -6.70
CA VAL A 115 3.81 -4.47 -6.38
C VAL A 115 4.08 -5.63 -7.32
N CYS A 116 4.22 -5.37 -8.62
CA CYS A 116 4.51 -6.39 -9.64
C CYS A 116 6.00 -6.53 -9.98
N GLY A 117 6.81 -5.52 -9.70
CA GLY A 117 8.27 -5.66 -9.79
C GLY A 117 8.70 -6.78 -8.86
N ASP A 118 9.41 -7.77 -9.40
CA ASP A 118 9.99 -8.85 -8.61
C ASP A 118 10.66 -8.27 -7.37
N GLY A 119 10.36 -8.84 -6.21
CA GLY A 119 10.89 -8.38 -4.93
C GLY A 119 12.40 -8.34 -4.94
N LEU A 120 12.96 -7.17 -5.26
CA LEU A 120 14.37 -6.82 -5.14
C LEU A 120 14.43 -5.34 -4.75
N THR A 121 13.94 -5.04 -3.56
CA THR A 121 14.67 -4.10 -2.71
C THR A 121 15.55 -4.93 -1.78
N ALA A 122 16.65 -5.42 -2.34
CA ALA A 122 17.88 -5.48 -1.56
C ALA A 122 18.26 -4.03 -1.26
N GLU A 123 17.90 -3.54 -0.08
CA GLU A 123 18.61 -2.39 0.47
C GLU A 123 19.97 -2.91 0.94
N ALA A 124 20.96 -2.78 0.05
CA ALA A 124 22.35 -2.75 0.43
C ALA A 124 22.68 -1.36 0.98
N GLY A 125 23.29 -1.29 2.16
CA GLY A 125 24.07 -0.12 2.57
C GLY A 125 23.80 0.41 3.98
N LEU A 126 24.32 -0.28 5.00
CA LEU A 126 25.31 0.24 5.98
C LEU A 126 25.80 -0.89 6.88
#